data_AF-A0A2P9GXE0-F1
#
_entry.id   AF-A0A2P9GXE0-F1
#
_cell.length_a   1.000
_cell.length_b   1.000
_cell.length_c   1.000
_cell.angle_alpha   90.00
_cell.angle_beta   90.00
_cell.angle_gamma   90.00
#
_symmetry.space_group_name_H-M   'P 1'
#
loop_
_entity.id
_entity.type
_entity.pdbx_description
1 polymer ?
#
loop_
_entity_poly.entity_id
_entity_poly.type
_entity_poly.pdbx_seq_one_letter_code
_entity_poly.pdbx_strand_id
1 'polypeptide(L)'
;MLLWIAVKLFVQGFPGGGEREAATLLQAVRIMLIADLTMSLDNVIAVAGVSQGNILLLLLGLGTSIPFVIFASGLLSMLMDRYPLIIYIGAAILGRLGAEMIVTDPVLTPYVNLPAFARYGFEAVCAAGVILAGRISLKRLIGADVSSEGTGQSGGEMEE
;
A
#
# COMPACT_ATOMS: atom_id res chain seq x y z
N MET A 1 15.20 -2.41 5.14
CA MET A 1 14.44 -1.97 6.33
C MET A 1 12.92 -2.15 6.18
N LEU A 2 12.34 -1.89 5.01
CA LEU A 2 10.91 -2.17 4.72
C LEU A 2 10.49 -3.64 4.97
N LEU A 3 11.36 -4.61 4.66
CA LEU A 3 11.07 -6.04 4.88
C LEU A 3 10.88 -6.39 6.37
N TRP A 4 11.59 -5.74 7.28
CA TRP A 4 11.42 -5.92 8.73
C TRP A 4 10.09 -5.31 9.23
N ILE A 5 9.69 -4.17 8.66
CA ILE A 5 8.42 -3.50 8.98
C ILE A 5 7.25 -4.30 8.41
N ALA A 6 7.37 -4.84 7.19
CA ALA A 6 6.38 -5.74 6.59
C ALA A 6 6.18 -7.01 7.43
N VAL A 7 7.27 -7.62 7.91
CA VAL A 7 7.20 -8.77 8.83
C VAL A 7 6.55 -8.37 10.16
N LYS A 8 6.90 -7.22 10.74
CA LYS A 8 6.25 -6.77 11.98
C LYS A 8 4.79 -6.38 11.80
N LEU A 9 4.39 -5.86 10.64
CA LEU A 9 3.00 -5.59 10.29
C LEU A 9 2.23 -6.88 10.01
N PHE A 10 2.85 -7.89 9.39
CA PHE A 10 2.24 -9.20 9.18
C PHE A 10 2.07 -9.93 10.53
N VAL A 11 3.09 -9.93 11.38
CA VAL A 11 3.06 -10.57 12.71
C VAL A 11 2.16 -9.83 13.71
N GLN A 12 2.02 -8.51 13.63
CA GLN A 12 1.12 -7.72 14.49
C GLN A 12 -0.22 -7.37 13.82
N GLY A 13 -0.42 -7.78 12.56
CA GLY A 13 -1.56 -7.40 11.72
C GLY A 13 -2.39 -8.57 11.23
N PHE A 14 -2.22 -9.77 11.80
CA PHE A 14 -3.31 -10.74 11.83
C PHE A 14 -4.17 -10.50 13.08
N PRO A 15 -5.34 -9.85 12.94
CA PRO A 15 -6.41 -9.96 13.91
C PRO A 15 -6.98 -11.38 13.81
N GLY A 16 -6.28 -12.32 14.44
CA GLY A 16 -6.69 -13.71 14.57
C GLY A 16 -6.64 -14.11 16.03
N GLY A 17 -7.55 -13.55 16.83
CA GLY A 17 -7.63 -13.86 18.25
C GLY A 17 -8.64 -12.99 19.00
N GLY A 18 -9.92 -13.25 18.76
CA GLY A 18 -11.00 -12.80 19.62
C GLY A 18 -11.49 -11.38 19.34
N GLU A 19 -12.79 -11.29 19.09
CA GLU A 19 -13.64 -10.11 19.15
C GLU A 19 -13.01 -8.88 19.83
N ARG A 20 -12.69 -7.85 19.04
CA ARG A 20 -12.83 -6.43 19.42
C ARG A 20 -12.60 -5.51 18.22
N GLU A 21 -13.71 -4.88 17.86
CA GLU A 21 -13.86 -3.48 17.45
C GLU A 21 -13.01 -2.95 16.29
N ALA A 22 -13.74 -2.56 15.24
CA ALA A 22 -13.41 -1.52 14.27
C ALA A 22 -12.03 -0.87 14.45
N ALA A 23 -11.12 -1.09 13.50
CA ALA A 23 -9.88 -0.34 13.40
C ALA A 23 -10.20 1.15 13.60
N THR A 24 -9.86 1.68 14.78
CA THR A 24 -10.22 3.05 15.14
C THR A 24 -9.54 3.98 14.16
N LEU A 25 -10.15 5.13 13.82
CA LEU A 25 -9.55 6.12 12.92
C LEU A 25 -8.09 6.44 13.32
N LEU A 26 -7.81 6.43 14.63
CA LEU A 26 -6.46 6.60 15.19
C LEU A 26 -5.48 5.47 14.78
N GLN A 27 -5.93 4.22 14.74
CA GLN A 27 -5.12 3.08 14.31
C GLN A 27 -4.83 3.14 12.79
N ALA A 28 -5.83 3.48 11.98
CA ALA A 28 -5.67 3.63 10.53
C ALA A 28 -4.71 4.78 10.21
N VAL A 29 -4.89 5.94 10.85
CA VAL A 29 -3.99 7.10 10.73
C VAL A 29 -2.57 6.71 11.16
N ARG A 30 -2.40 5.98 12.26
CA ARG A 30 -1.07 5.54 12.74
C ARG A 30 -0.35 4.63 11.73
N ILE A 31 -1.06 3.68 11.12
CA ILE A 31 -0.48 2.78 10.11
C ILE A 31 -0.07 3.57 8.86
N MET A 32 -0.93 4.50 8.41
CA MET A 32 -0.67 5.39 7.27
C MET A 32 0.55 6.29 7.53
N LEU A 33 0.64 6.90 8.72
CA LEU A 33 1.75 7.77 9.12
C LEU A 33 3.09 7.02 9.17
N ILE A 34 3.10 5.80 9.72
CA ILE A 34 4.30 4.97 9.81
C ILE A 34 4.76 4.54 8.41
N ALA A 35 3.83 4.14 7.55
CA ALA A 35 4.13 3.77 6.17
C ALA A 35 4.68 4.95 5.38
N ASP A 36 4.01 6.12 5.48
CA ASP A 36 4.43 7.34 4.80
C ASP A 36 5.78 7.81 5.31
N LEU A 37 6.04 7.84 6.62
CA LEU A 37 7.36 8.20 7.17
C LEU A 37 8.46 7.21 6.79
N THR A 38 8.17 5.90 6.72
CA THR A 38 9.19 4.91 6.35
C THR A 38 9.54 5.00 4.88
N MET A 39 8.54 5.16 4.01
CA MET A 39 8.74 5.32 2.57
C MET A 39 9.29 6.71 2.23
N SER A 40 8.83 7.74 2.95
CA SER A 40 9.24 9.12 2.76
C SER A 40 10.47 9.50 3.55
N LEU A 41 11.03 8.69 4.44
CA LEU A 41 12.34 9.00 5.03
C LEU A 41 13.37 9.17 3.91
N ASP A 42 13.30 8.31 2.89
CA ASP A 42 14.11 8.39 1.68
C ASP A 42 13.75 9.66 0.87
N ASN A 43 12.45 10.00 0.76
CA ASN A 43 12.00 11.22 0.08
C ASN A 43 12.34 12.53 0.84
N VAL A 44 12.33 12.50 2.17
CA VAL A 44 12.63 13.62 3.07
C VAL A 44 14.11 13.89 3.06
N ILE A 45 14.96 12.85 3.05
CA ILE A 45 16.40 13.00 2.88
C ILE A 45 16.72 13.63 1.51
N ALA A 46 16.01 13.23 0.44
CA ALA A 46 16.15 13.85 -0.89
C ALA A 46 15.75 15.34 -0.89
N VAL A 47 14.60 15.68 -0.29
CA VAL A 47 14.14 17.07 -0.16
C VAL A 47 15.04 17.88 0.79
N ALA A 48 15.61 17.27 1.82
CA ALA A 48 16.60 17.90 2.71
C ALA A 48 17.89 18.28 1.98
N GLY A 49 18.30 17.48 0.99
CA GLY A 49 19.42 17.82 0.10
C GLY A 49 19.12 19.01 -0.81
N VAL A 50 17.87 19.15 -1.28
CA VAL A 50 17.45 20.25 -2.17
C VAL A 50 17.10 21.53 -1.39
N SER A 51 16.67 21.43 -0.13
CA SER A 51 16.22 22.57 0.69
C SER A 51 17.35 23.45 1.22
N GLN A 52 18.61 23.20 0.84
CA GLN A 52 19.77 24.05 1.13
C GLN A 52 19.93 24.36 2.63
N GLY A 53 19.51 23.44 3.51
CA GLY A 53 19.59 23.59 4.96
C GLY A 53 18.44 24.38 5.61
N ASN A 54 17.41 24.78 4.87
CA ASN A 54 16.26 25.47 5.44
C ASN A 54 15.26 24.47 6.07
N ILE A 55 15.48 24.16 7.35
CA ILE A 55 14.65 23.28 8.18
C ILE A 55 13.17 23.72 8.18
N LEU A 56 12.89 25.01 8.03
CA LEU A 56 11.52 25.54 8.01
C LEU A 56 10.72 25.02 6.80
N LEU A 57 11.34 24.94 5.61
CA LEU A 57 10.70 24.42 4.40
C LEU A 57 10.40 22.92 4.53
N LEU A 58 11.31 22.18 5.16
CA LEU A 58 11.18 20.75 5.40
C LEU A 58 10.03 20.46 6.38
N LEU A 59 9.97 21.21 7.49
CA LEU A 59 8.94 21.06 8.50
C LEU A 59 7.55 21.46 8.00
N LEU A 60 7.45 22.51 7.17
CA LEU A 60 6.18 22.88 6.54
C LEU A 60 5.70 21.82 5.55
N GLY A 61 6.61 21.26 4.74
CA GLY A 61 6.26 20.18 3.81
C GLY A 61 5.73 18.94 4.52
N LEU A 62 6.43 18.48 5.56
CA LEU A 62 6.01 17.30 6.33
C LEU A 62 4.71 17.57 7.12
N GLY A 63 4.61 18.74 7.76
CA GLY A 63 3.46 19.11 8.56
C GLY A 63 2.17 19.28 7.74
N THR A 64 2.27 19.76 6.50
CA THR A 64 1.13 19.88 5.58
C THR A 64 0.73 18.56 4.92
N SER A 65 1.63 17.57 4.87
CA SER A 65 1.38 16.27 4.24
C SER A 65 0.30 15.46 4.97
N ILE A 66 0.36 15.37 6.31
CA ILE A 66 -0.60 14.59 7.10
C ILE A 66 -2.07 15.02 6.89
N PRO A 67 -2.45 16.30 7.07
CA PRO A 67 -3.83 16.72 6.84
C PRO A 67 -4.24 16.56 5.37
N PHE A 68 -3.29 16.76 4.44
CA PHE A 68 -3.54 16.55 3.02
C PHE A 68 -3.88 15.08 2.72
N VAL A 69 -3.12 14.13 3.26
CA VAL A 69 -3.38 12.69 3.05
C VAL A 69 -4.72 12.28 3.66
N ILE A 70 -5.05 12.77 4.86
CA ILE A 70 -6.35 12.48 5.49
C ILE A 70 -7.49 12.97 4.60
N PHE A 71 -7.41 14.22 4.12
CA PHE A 71 -8.41 14.79 3.22
C PHE A 71 -8.48 14.03 1.88
N ALA A 72 -7.32 13.75 1.28
CA ALA A 72 -7.21 13.05 0.01
C ALA A 72 -7.78 11.62 0.11
N SER A 73 -7.59 10.92 1.23
CA SER A 73 -8.14 9.58 1.44
C SER A 73 -9.67 9.58 1.43
N GLY A 74 -10.30 10.57 2.06
CA GLY A 74 -11.75 10.74 2.04
C GLY A 74 -12.28 11.06 0.64
N LEU A 75 -11.61 11.97 -0.08
CA LEU A 75 -11.95 12.30 -1.46
C LEU A 75 -11.78 11.09 -2.39
N LEU A 76 -10.66 10.38 -2.26
CA LEU A 76 -10.34 9.21 -3.08
C LEU A 76 -11.33 8.07 -2.81
N SER A 77 -11.71 7.85 -1.54
CA SER A 77 -12.72 6.84 -1.17
C SER A 77 -14.05 7.13 -1.86
N MET A 78 -14.54 8.38 -1.79
CA MET A 78 -15.77 8.78 -2.47
C MET A 78 -15.68 8.56 -3.99
N LEU A 79 -14.50 8.83 -4.57
CA LEU A 79 -14.27 8.69 -5.99
C LEU A 79 -14.19 7.22 -6.43
N MET A 80 -13.62 6.34 -5.60
CA MET A 80 -13.58 4.89 -5.82
C MET A 80 -14.99 4.27 -5.75
N ASP A 81 -15.85 4.75 -4.84
CA ASP A 81 -17.24 4.29 -4.74
C ASP A 81 -18.05 4.64 -5.99
N ARG A 82 -17.77 5.82 -6.59
CA ARG A 82 -18.44 6.26 -7.82
C ARG A 82 -17.83 5.68 -9.09
N TYR A 83 -16.50 5.48 -9.12
CA TYR A 83 -15.74 5.06 -10.29
C TYR A 83 -14.73 3.96 -9.92
N PRO A 84 -15.15 2.68 -9.88
CA PRO A 84 -14.27 1.56 -9.50
C PRO A 84 -13.11 1.34 -10.49
N LEU A 85 -13.16 1.95 -11.69
CA LEU A 85 -12.05 1.93 -12.64
C LEU A 85 -10.77 2.56 -12.05
N ILE A 86 -10.90 3.51 -11.12
CA ILE A 86 -9.78 4.23 -10.51
C ILE A 86 -8.88 3.29 -9.71
N ILE A 87 -9.42 2.21 -9.15
CA ILE A 87 -8.64 1.21 -8.42
C ILE A 87 -7.60 0.56 -9.34
N TYR A 88 -8.00 0.22 -10.57
CA TYR A 88 -7.11 -0.39 -11.56
C TYR A 88 -6.05 0.60 -12.04
N ILE A 89 -6.43 1.85 -12.26
CA ILE A 89 -5.51 2.91 -12.67
C ILE A 89 -4.49 3.18 -11.55
N GLY A 90 -4.94 3.30 -10.31
CA GLY A 90 -4.07 3.49 -9.14
C GLY A 90 -3.10 2.33 -8.96
N ALA A 91 -3.58 1.09 -9.07
CA ALA A 91 -2.73 -0.10 -9.02
C ALA A 91 -1.68 -0.14 -10.13
N ALA A 92 -2.05 0.26 -11.36
CA ALA A 92 -1.10 0.33 -12.48
C ALA A 92 -0.01 1.39 -12.23
N ILE A 93 -0.40 2.57 -11.74
CA ILE A 93 0.54 3.65 -11.39
C ILE A 93 1.50 3.20 -10.29
N LEU A 94 0.98 2.60 -9.22
CA LEU A 94 1.81 2.08 -8.11
C LEU A 94 2.77 0.99 -8.57
N GLY A 95 2.32 0.07 -9.43
CA GLY A 95 3.16 -0.98 -10.00
C GLY A 95 4.29 -0.42 -10.88
N ARG A 96 3.99 0.61 -11.68
CA ARG A 96 5.01 1.32 -12.47
C ARG A 96 6.03 2.03 -11.59
N LEU A 97 5.58 2.75 -10.55
CA LEU A 97 6.46 3.45 -9.62
C LEU A 97 7.37 2.48 -8.86
N GLY A 98 6.84 1.34 -8.40
CA GLY A 98 7.65 0.30 -7.77
C GLY A 98 8.69 -0.31 -8.71
N ALA A 99 8.31 -0.54 -9.98
CA ALA A 99 9.23 -1.02 -11.00
C ALA A 99 10.34 -0.01 -11.29
N GLU A 100 9.99 1.27 -11.36
CA GLU A 100 10.94 2.36 -11.56
C GLU A 100 11.93 2.43 -10.40
N MET A 101 11.48 2.35 -9.14
CA MET A 101 12.37 2.31 -7.97
C MET A 101 13.33 1.12 -7.99
N ILE A 102 12.89 -0.05 -8.47
CA ILE A 102 13.77 -1.22 -8.63
C ILE A 102 14.81 -0.98 -9.72
N VAL A 103 14.41 -0.46 -10.88
CA VAL A 103 15.31 -0.25 -12.02
C VAL A 103 16.33 0.86 -11.76
N THR A 104 15.91 1.91 -11.04
CA THR A 104 16.77 3.05 -10.68
C THR A 104 17.57 2.84 -9.40
N ASP A 105 17.48 1.66 -8.78
CA ASP A 105 18.27 1.35 -7.60
C ASP A 105 19.78 1.47 -7.92
N PRO A 106 20.55 2.27 -7.17
CA PRO A 106 21.99 2.46 -7.36
C PRO A 106 22.80 1.16 -7.33
N VAL A 107 22.29 0.13 -6.66
CA VAL A 107 22.94 -1.19 -6.57
C VAL A 107 22.76 -1.98 -7.87
N LEU A 108 21.64 -1.80 -8.57
CA LEU A 108 21.29 -2.53 -9.79
C LEU A 108 21.73 -1.80 -11.07
N THR A 109 21.76 -0.47 -11.05
CA THR A 109 22.19 0.36 -12.20
C THR A 109 23.54 -0.02 -12.84
N PRO A 110 24.61 -0.44 -12.12
CA PRO A 110 25.85 -0.87 -12.75
C PRO A 110 25.78 -2.27 -13.41
N TYR A 111 24.86 -3.14 -12.98
CA TYR A 111 24.71 -4.50 -13.52
C TYR A 111 23.63 -4.59 -14.62
N VAL A 112 22.73 -3.61 -14.67
CA VAL A 112 21.51 -3.62 -15.49
C VAL A 112 21.60 -2.47 -16.51
N ASN A 113 22.40 -2.66 -17.56
CA ASN A 113 22.36 -1.80 -18.75
C ASN A 113 21.25 -2.27 -19.69
N LEU A 114 19.99 -2.04 -19.30
CA LEU A 114 18.84 -2.43 -20.11
C LEU A 114 18.56 -1.36 -21.18
N PRO A 115 18.43 -1.73 -22.48
CA PRO A 115 17.96 -0.80 -23.51
C PRO A 115 16.56 -0.29 -23.16
N ALA A 116 16.21 0.94 -23.58
CA ALA A 116 14.97 1.61 -23.19
C ALA A 116 13.71 0.73 -23.39
N PHE A 117 13.68 -0.09 -24.44
CA PHE A 117 12.60 -1.04 -24.69
C PHE A 117 12.43 -2.10 -23.59
N ALA A 118 13.53 -2.65 -23.07
CA ALA A 118 13.50 -3.65 -22.01
C ALA A 118 13.06 -3.04 -20.66
N ARG A 119 13.42 -1.77 -20.42
CA ARG A 119 12.95 -1.02 -19.24
C ARG A 119 11.43 -0.79 -19.29
N TYR A 120 10.90 -0.31 -20.42
CA TYR A 120 9.45 -0.17 -20.59
C TYR A 120 8.72 -1.51 -20.51
N GLY A 121 9.34 -2.58 -21.02
CA GLY A 121 8.84 -3.95 -20.88
C GLY A 121 8.74 -4.39 -19.42
N PHE A 122 9.78 -4.16 -18.62
CA PHE A 122 9.78 -4.48 -17.19
C PHE A 122 8.73 -3.67 -16.40
N GLU A 123 8.64 -2.36 -16.66
CA GLU A 123 7.61 -1.50 -16.05
C GLU A 123 6.19 -2.00 -16.37
N ALA A 124 5.93 -2.39 -17.63
CA ALA A 124 4.64 -2.95 -18.04
C ALA A 124 4.35 -4.31 -17.40
N VAL A 125 5.36 -5.19 -17.29
CA VAL A 125 5.23 -6.50 -16.63
C VAL A 125 4.95 -6.35 -15.14
N CYS A 126 5.65 -5.45 -14.45
CA CYS A 126 5.39 -5.16 -13.04
C CYS A 126 4.00 -4.55 -12.82
N ALA A 127 3.59 -3.59 -13.66
CA ALA A 127 2.23 -3.03 -13.59
C ALA A 127 1.16 -4.11 -13.81
N ALA A 128 1.31 -4.96 -14.82
CA ALA A 128 0.42 -6.09 -15.07
C ALA A 128 0.44 -7.11 -13.91
N GLY A 129 1.62 -7.39 -13.37
CA GLY A 129 1.84 -8.29 -12.24
C GLY A 129 1.11 -7.81 -10.97
N VAL A 130 1.16 -6.51 -10.68
CA VAL A 130 0.43 -5.91 -9.54
C VAL A 130 -1.09 -6.04 -9.74
N ILE A 131 -1.61 -5.79 -10.94
CA ILE A 131 -3.04 -5.96 -11.25
C ILE A 131 -3.45 -7.43 -11.11
N LEU A 132 -2.66 -8.37 -11.65
CA LEU A 132 -2.91 -9.81 -11.57
C LEU A 132 -2.85 -10.33 -10.13
N ALA A 133 -1.82 -9.96 -9.38
CA ALA A 133 -1.67 -10.32 -7.97
C ALA A 133 -2.81 -9.75 -7.13
N GLY A 134 -3.20 -8.48 -7.37
CA GLY A 134 -4.36 -7.86 -6.73
C GLY A 134 -5.65 -8.64 -6.99
N ARG A 135 -5.89 -9.08 -8.22
CA ARG A 135 -7.06 -9.91 -8.59
C ARG A 135 -7.03 -11.29 -7.90
N ILE A 136 -5.87 -11.92 -7.78
CA ILE A 136 -5.71 -13.24 -7.16
C ILE A 136 -5.90 -13.15 -5.63
N SER A 137 -5.30 -12.16 -4.98
CA SER A 137 -5.44 -11.96 -3.53
C SER A 137 -6.86 -11.59 -3.14
N LEU A 138 -7.57 -10.80 -3.97
CA LEU A 138 -8.97 -10.48 -3.74
C LEU A 138 -9.87 -11.73 -3.84
N LYS A 139 -9.61 -12.62 -4.80
CA LYS A 139 -10.31 -13.91 -4.90
C LYS A 139 -10.07 -14.82 -3.69
N ARG A 140 -8.86 -14.78 -3.10
CA ARG A 140 -8.50 -15.57 -1.91
C ARG A 140 -9.14 -15.05 -0.63
N LEU A 141 -9.29 -13.74 -0.49
CA LEU A 141 -9.98 -13.12 0.65
C LEU A 141 -11.49 -13.42 0.62
N ILE A 142 -12.14 -13.23 -0.53
CA ILE A 142 -13.57 -13.54 -0.69
C ILE A 142 -13.84 -15.05 -0.54
N GLY A 143 -12.93 -15.91 -1.04
CA GLY A 143 -13.04 -17.36 -0.86
C GLY A 143 -12.82 -17.85 0.57
N ALA A 144 -12.11 -17.09 1.42
CA ALA A 144 -11.94 -17.41 2.83
C ALA A 144 -13.15 -17.00 3.68
N ASP A 145 -13.81 -15.87 3.37
CA ASP A 145 -15.03 -15.43 4.06
C ASP A 145 -16.21 -16.38 3.85
N VAL A 146 -16.44 -16.81 2.59
CA VAL A 146 -17.54 -17.73 2.21
C VAL A 146 -17.41 -19.09 2.90
N SER A 147 -16.18 -19.52 3.21
CA SER A 147 -15.93 -20.79 3.89
C SER A 147 -16.21 -20.72 5.40
N SER A 148 -16.31 -19.52 5.99
CA SER A 148 -16.67 -19.32 7.40
C SER A 148 -18.18 -19.20 7.63
N GLU A 149 -18.93 -18.66 6.66
CA GLU A 149 -20.40 -18.56 6.70
C GLU A 149 -21.09 -19.94 6.50
N GLY A 150 -20.50 -20.84 5.73
CA GLY A 150 -21.10 -22.17 5.44
C GLY A 150 -21.10 -23.16 6.62
N THR A 151 -20.33 -22.91 7.67
CA THR A 151 -20.25 -23.79 8.86
C THR A 151 -21.13 -23.35 10.03
N GLY A 152 -21.73 -22.15 9.97
CA GLY A 152 -22.55 -21.60 11.07
C GLY A 152 -24.03 -21.98 11.07
N GLN A 153 -24.56 -22.54 9.97
CA GLN A 153 -26.01 -22.71 9.79
C GLN A 153 -26.52 -24.16 9.87
N SER A 154 -25.65 -25.15 10.12
CA SER A 154 -26.06 -26.57 10.17
C SER A 154 -26.18 -27.16 11.59
N GLY A 155 -26.06 -26.34 12.65
CA GLY A 155 -26.03 -26.81 14.04
C GLY A 155 -27.24 -26.40 14.90
N GLY A 156 -28.32 -25.89 14.30
CA GLY A 156 -29.45 -25.27 15.02
C GLY A 156 -30.82 -25.93 14.76
N GLU A 157 -30.86 -27.18 14.34
CA GLU A 157 -32.11 -27.94 14.12
C GLU A 157 -31.94 -29.37 14.64
N MET A 158 -31.77 -29.56 15.96
CA MET A 158 -31.93 -30.88 16.59
C MET A 158 -32.01 -30.79 18.12
N GLU A 159 -32.85 -29.92 18.66
CA GLU A 159 -33.34 -30.06 20.05
C GLU A 159 -34.82 -29.66 20.10
N GLU A 160 -35.68 -30.61 19.73
CA GLU A 160 -37.02 -30.77 20.32
C GLU A 160 -36.92 -31.67 21.56
#